data_AF-A0A8J4LR21-F1
#
_entry.id   AF-A0A8J4LR21-F1
#
_cell.length_a   1.000
_cell.length_b   1.000
_cell.length_c   1.000
_cell.angle_alpha   90.00
_cell.angle_beta   90.00
_cell.angle_gamma   90.00
#
_symmetry.space_group_name_H-M   'P 1'
#
loop_
_entity.id
_entity.type
_entity.pdbx_description
1 polymer ?
#
loop_
_entity_poly.entity_id
_entity_poly.type
_entity_poly.pdbx_seq_one_letter_code
_entity_poly.pdbx_strand_id
1 'polypeptide(L)'
;MPLIQASIPIMSDLPSRSASQLQLGPIPRLFSLLFLVLLLRLPQRPHAWRRPLHDADLVIVRGTCTSRLDLAHATGRAARRINTTDLRIVYVLDDADTAQQLQQRFGSSLNETYLHWPDRPDPKKPGDTRVAMAPWLAHNALGESYKWFLYGDDGTVRYRLAEGQALWANHMGERNIANA
;
A
#
# COMPACT_ATOMS: atom_id res chain seq x y z
N MET A 1 -38.58 15.18 -2.13
CA MET A 1 -38.01 13.81 -2.06
C MET A 1 -37.99 13.38 -0.60
N PRO A 2 -38.58 12.24 -0.21
CA PRO A 2 -38.66 11.87 1.20
C PRO A 2 -37.33 11.25 1.69
N LEU A 3 -36.86 11.71 2.84
CA LEU A 3 -35.72 11.15 3.57
C LEU A 3 -36.14 9.79 4.18
N ILE A 4 -35.48 8.71 3.78
CA ILE A 4 -35.65 7.39 4.39
C ILE A 4 -34.69 7.31 5.58
N GLN A 5 -35.25 7.37 6.79
CA GLN A 5 -34.52 7.26 8.05
C GLN A 5 -34.37 5.78 8.40
N ALA A 6 -33.20 5.20 8.12
CA ALA A 6 -32.89 3.82 8.49
C ALA A 6 -32.41 3.76 9.95
N SER A 7 -33.23 3.18 10.83
CA SER A 7 -32.91 2.93 12.23
C SER A 7 -31.99 1.70 12.32
N ILE A 8 -30.75 1.90 12.78
CA ILE A 8 -29.81 0.80 13.02
C ILE A 8 -30.05 0.28 14.46
N PRO A 9 -30.33 -1.01 14.67
CA PRO A 9 -30.50 -1.56 16.00
C PRO A 9 -29.18 -1.55 16.78
N ILE A 10 -29.23 -0.98 17.98
CA ILE A 10 -28.14 -0.98 18.94
C ILE A 10 -28.04 -2.39 19.53
N MET A 11 -26.98 -3.11 19.16
CA MET A 11 -26.70 -4.45 19.68
C MET A 11 -25.90 -4.32 20.99
N SER A 12 -26.62 -4.04 22.08
CA SER A 12 -26.11 -4.14 23.44
C SER A 12 -26.21 -5.61 23.89
N ASP A 13 -25.08 -6.29 23.98
CA ASP A 13 -24.76 -7.37 24.93
C ASP A 13 -23.72 -8.32 24.33
N LEU A 14 -22.44 -8.02 24.58
CA LEU A 14 -21.37 -8.99 24.41
C LEU A 14 -21.09 -9.62 25.79
N PRO A 15 -21.28 -10.94 25.95
CA PRO A 15 -20.98 -11.61 27.20
C PRO A 15 -19.48 -11.55 27.51
N SER A 16 -19.16 -11.13 28.73
CA SER A 16 -17.81 -11.15 29.30
C SER A 16 -17.31 -12.59 29.39
N ARG A 17 -16.60 -13.05 28.36
CA ARG A 17 -15.90 -14.34 28.39
C ARG A 17 -14.72 -14.22 29.35
N SER A 18 -14.84 -14.93 30.46
CA SER A 18 -13.75 -15.21 31.40
C SER A 18 -12.58 -15.83 30.64
N ALA A 19 -11.41 -15.22 30.82
CA ALA A 19 -10.14 -15.70 30.30
C ALA A 19 -9.73 -16.97 31.05
N SER A 20 -10.29 -18.12 30.66
CA SER A 20 -9.76 -19.42 31.05
C SER A 20 -8.37 -19.55 30.42
N GLN A 21 -7.35 -19.62 31.28
CA GLN A 21 -5.98 -19.94 30.91
C GLN A 21 -5.95 -21.22 30.07
N LEU A 22 -5.74 -21.06 28.76
CA LEU A 22 -5.34 -22.15 27.88
C LEU A 22 -3.91 -22.55 28.27
N GLN A 23 -3.79 -23.54 29.15
CA GLN A 23 -2.53 -24.26 29.33
C GLN A 23 -2.20 -24.95 28.01
N LEU A 24 -1.30 -24.35 27.22
CA LEU A 24 -0.71 -25.00 26.05
C LEU A 24 0.13 -26.19 26.55
N GLY A 25 -0.41 -27.40 26.38
CA GLY A 25 0.36 -28.62 26.53
C GLY A 25 1.55 -28.66 25.56
N PRO A 26 2.54 -29.53 25.80
CA PRO A 26 3.73 -29.64 24.97
C PRO A 26 3.33 -29.95 23.53
N ILE A 27 3.64 -29.03 22.62
CA ILE A 27 3.38 -29.19 21.18
C ILE A 27 4.12 -30.45 20.70
N PRO A 28 3.43 -31.47 20.18
CA PRO A 28 4.07 -32.71 19.75
C PRO A 28 5.03 -32.42 18.60
N ARG A 29 6.31 -32.81 18.77
CA ARG A 29 7.43 -32.56 17.83
C ARG A 29 7.15 -32.99 16.39
N LEU A 30 6.21 -33.91 16.18
CA LEU A 30 5.78 -34.38 14.85
C LEU A 30 5.10 -33.30 14.00
N PHE A 31 4.39 -32.33 14.61
CA PHE A 31 3.75 -31.23 13.86
C PHE A 31 4.77 -30.25 13.29
N SER A 32 5.89 -30.03 13.98
CA SER A 32 6.96 -29.14 13.52
C SER A 32 7.64 -29.66 12.25
N LEU A 33 7.87 -30.98 12.18
CA LEU A 33 8.54 -31.59 11.02
C LEU A 33 7.62 -31.61 9.78
N LEU A 34 6.34 -31.91 9.97
CA LEU A 34 5.37 -31.90 8.86
C LEU A 34 5.18 -30.48 8.30
N PHE A 35 5.12 -29.47 9.16
CA PHE A 35 5.01 -28.07 8.75
C PHE A 35 6.26 -27.61 7.99
N LEU A 36 7.46 -28.00 8.43
CA LEU A 36 8.72 -27.71 7.72
C LEU A 36 8.75 -28.38 6.34
N VAL A 37 8.34 -29.64 6.23
CA VAL A 37 8.29 -30.35 4.94
C VAL A 37 7.23 -29.73 4.01
N LEU A 38 6.09 -29.29 4.54
CA LEU A 38 5.07 -28.60 3.75
C LEU A 38 5.58 -27.26 3.21
N LEU A 39 6.29 -26.48 4.04
CA LEU A 39 6.93 -25.22 3.62
C LEU A 39 8.02 -25.44 2.56
N LEU A 40 8.79 -26.52 2.66
CA LEU A 40 9.82 -26.87 1.67
C LEU A 40 9.25 -27.43 0.35
N ARG A 41 8.01 -27.95 0.37
CA ARG A 41 7.30 -28.45 -0.82
C ARG A 41 6.34 -27.44 -1.44
N LEU A 42 6.17 -26.26 -0.85
CA LEU A 42 5.53 -25.17 -1.57
C LEU A 42 6.34 -24.93 -2.84
N PRO A 43 5.71 -24.97 -4.03
CA PRO A 43 6.41 -24.69 -5.27
C PRO A 43 7.07 -23.34 -5.12
N GLN A 44 8.40 -23.35 -5.06
CA GLN A 44 9.22 -22.16 -5.16
C GLN A 44 8.84 -21.55 -6.50
N ARG A 45 7.87 -20.62 -6.51
CA ARG A 45 7.44 -19.95 -7.73
C ARG A 45 8.72 -19.45 -8.38
N PRO A 46 9.06 -19.90 -9.59
CA PRO A 46 10.34 -19.57 -10.20
C PRO A 46 10.52 -18.08 -10.07
N HIS A 47 11.60 -17.67 -9.42
CA HIS A 47 11.85 -16.28 -9.08
C HIS A 47 11.72 -15.43 -10.35
N ALA A 48 10.56 -14.82 -10.58
CA ALA A 48 10.24 -13.93 -11.71
C ALA A 48 11.05 -12.60 -11.65
N TRP A 49 12.09 -12.58 -10.82
CA TRP A 49 12.90 -11.43 -10.46
C TRP A 49 14.01 -11.14 -11.49
N ARG A 50 14.07 -11.87 -12.60
CA ARG A 50 15.13 -11.73 -13.63
C ARG A 50 14.86 -10.68 -14.71
N ARG A 51 13.66 -10.10 -14.80
CA ARG A 51 13.44 -8.97 -15.72
C ARG A 51 13.93 -7.65 -15.10
N PRO A 52 14.51 -6.73 -15.90
CA PRO A 52 14.81 -5.38 -15.47
C PRO A 52 13.60 -4.74 -14.82
N LEU A 53 13.83 -3.89 -13.81
CA LEU A 53 12.74 -3.17 -13.17
C LEU A 53 12.24 -2.06 -14.10
N HIS A 54 10.95 -2.03 -14.33
CA HIS A 54 10.27 -0.98 -15.09
C HIS A 54 9.49 -0.05 -14.14
N ASP A 55 9.19 1.17 -14.59
CA ASP A 55 8.39 2.13 -13.82
C ASP A 55 7.02 1.56 -13.42
N ALA A 56 6.42 0.74 -14.28
CA ALA A 56 5.18 0.02 -13.99
C ALA A 56 5.30 -0.96 -12.82
N ASP A 57 6.50 -1.43 -12.47
CA ASP A 57 6.70 -2.35 -11.34
C ASP A 57 6.73 -1.62 -9.98
N LEU A 58 6.79 -0.29 -10.01
CA LEU A 58 6.78 0.58 -8.83
C LEU A 58 5.42 1.29 -8.71
N VAL A 59 4.90 1.32 -7.49
CA VAL A 59 3.71 2.10 -7.14
C VAL A 59 4.08 3.07 -6.01
N ILE A 60 3.69 4.33 -6.14
CA ILE A 60 3.76 5.30 -5.05
C ILE A 60 2.38 5.36 -4.39
N VAL A 61 2.32 5.23 -3.07
CA VAL A 61 1.08 5.24 -2.30
C VAL A 61 1.13 6.39 -1.29
N ARG A 62 0.08 7.22 -1.27
CA ARG A 62 -0.03 8.38 -0.38
C ARG A 62 -1.41 8.45 0.25
N GLY A 63 -1.46 8.52 1.58
CA GLY A 63 -2.62 9.06 2.28
C GLY A 63 -2.54 10.58 2.25
N THR A 64 -3.64 11.27 1.95
CA THR A 64 -3.71 12.74 1.98
C THR A 64 -5.15 13.17 2.24
N CYS A 65 -5.36 14.48 2.37
CA CYS A 65 -6.67 15.09 2.53
C CYS A 65 -6.91 16.16 1.45
N THR A 66 -8.16 16.55 1.27
CA THR A 66 -8.57 17.49 0.20
C THR A 66 -7.80 18.81 0.27
N SER A 67 -7.49 19.30 1.47
CA SER A 67 -6.75 20.56 1.68
C SER A 67 -5.26 20.49 1.32
N ARG A 68 -4.69 19.28 1.21
CA ARG A 68 -3.27 19.06 0.86
C ARG A 68 -3.09 18.33 -0.47
N LEU A 69 -4.18 18.11 -1.20
CA LEU A 69 -4.19 17.39 -2.47
C LEU A 69 -3.24 18.00 -3.51
N ASP A 70 -3.17 19.32 -3.60
CA ASP A 70 -2.26 19.99 -4.55
C ASP A 70 -0.79 19.69 -4.24
N LEU A 71 -0.44 19.65 -2.95
CA LEU A 71 0.89 19.25 -2.51
C LEU A 71 1.13 17.77 -2.85
N ALA A 72 0.18 16.88 -2.57
CA ALA A 72 0.28 15.46 -2.88
C ALA A 72 0.44 15.20 -4.40
N HIS A 73 -0.28 15.95 -5.23
CA HIS A 73 -0.12 15.93 -6.68
C HIS A 73 1.25 16.44 -7.10
N ALA A 74 1.70 17.58 -6.59
CA ALA A 74 2.99 18.15 -6.92
C ALA A 74 4.12 17.18 -6.56
N THR A 75 4.12 16.62 -5.35
CA THR A 75 5.18 15.72 -4.88
C THR A 75 5.11 14.33 -5.51
N GLY A 76 3.91 13.81 -5.77
CA GLY A 76 3.73 12.54 -6.48
C GLY A 76 4.16 12.64 -7.94
N ARG A 77 3.73 13.70 -8.65
CA ARG A 77 4.02 13.89 -10.07
C ARG A 77 5.45 14.36 -10.33
N ALA A 78 6.09 15.04 -9.38
CA ALA A 78 7.52 15.35 -9.48
C ALA A 78 8.42 14.10 -9.52
N ALA A 79 7.93 12.94 -9.06
CA ALA A 79 8.65 11.67 -9.18
C ALA A 79 8.60 11.08 -10.60
N ARG A 80 7.68 11.55 -11.46
CA ARG A 80 7.62 11.12 -12.86
C ARG A 80 8.80 11.75 -13.59
N ARG A 81 9.55 10.93 -14.33
CA ARG A 81 10.49 11.48 -15.31
C ARG A 81 9.69 12.15 -16.40
N ILE A 82 10.33 13.10 -17.10
CA ILE A 82 9.70 13.98 -18.11
C ILE A 82 8.90 13.20 -19.18
N ASN A 83 9.13 11.89 -19.36
CA ASN A 83 8.45 11.07 -20.36
C ASN A 83 7.90 9.71 -19.83
N THR A 84 7.65 9.54 -18.53
CA THR A 84 7.11 8.27 -18.02
C THR A 84 5.72 8.41 -17.38
N THR A 85 4.71 7.87 -18.06
CA THR A 85 3.33 7.70 -17.56
C THR A 85 3.11 6.35 -16.89
N ASP A 86 4.08 5.45 -17.00
CA ASP A 86 3.97 4.08 -16.50
C ASP A 86 4.04 3.99 -14.97
N LEU A 87 4.62 5.01 -14.32
CA LEU A 87 4.64 5.11 -12.87
C LEU A 87 3.21 5.31 -12.35
N ARG A 88 2.79 4.37 -11.50
CA ARG A 88 1.47 4.39 -10.86
C ARG A 88 1.52 5.13 -9.54
N ILE A 89 0.51 5.95 -9.30
CA ILE A 89 0.35 6.66 -8.03
C ILE A 89 -1.04 6.41 -7.48
N VAL A 90 -1.12 5.98 -6.22
CA VAL A 90 -2.36 5.78 -5.50
C VAL A 90 -2.48 6.86 -4.43
N TYR A 91 -3.56 7.63 -4.51
CA TYR A 91 -3.97 8.62 -3.52
C TYR A 91 -5.15 8.08 -2.72
N VAL A 92 -5.06 8.15 -1.39
CA VAL A 92 -6.18 7.82 -0.50
C VAL A 92 -6.64 9.10 0.19
N LEU A 93 -7.87 9.50 -0.12
CA LEU A 93 -8.48 10.77 0.28
C LEU A 93 -9.51 10.60 1.40
N ASP A 94 -9.78 11.71 2.06
CA ASP A 94 -10.77 11.86 3.13
C ASP A 94 -12.20 12.05 2.63
N ASP A 95 -12.35 12.49 1.37
CA ASP A 95 -13.63 12.76 0.74
C ASP A 95 -13.90 11.82 -0.44
N ALA A 96 -15.03 11.10 -0.38
CA ALA A 96 -15.41 10.10 -1.36
C ALA A 96 -15.77 10.71 -2.72
N ASP A 97 -16.49 11.83 -2.71
CA ASP A 97 -16.95 12.49 -3.93
C ASP A 97 -15.77 13.05 -4.72
N THR A 98 -14.82 13.69 -4.05
CA THR A 98 -13.58 14.19 -4.65
C THR A 98 -12.74 13.04 -5.21
N ALA A 99 -12.59 11.92 -4.48
CA ALA A 99 -11.87 10.76 -5.00
C ALA A 99 -12.49 10.23 -6.30
N GLN A 100 -13.82 10.12 -6.36
CA GLN A 100 -14.53 9.68 -7.56
C GLN A 100 -14.34 10.66 -8.73
N GLN A 101 -14.48 11.97 -8.49
CA GLN A 101 -14.30 12.99 -9.52
C GLN A 101 -12.88 12.97 -10.09
N LEU A 102 -11.86 12.83 -9.24
CA LEU A 102 -10.46 12.76 -9.66
C LEU A 102 -10.15 11.46 -10.40
N GLN A 103 -10.71 10.34 -9.96
CA GLN A 103 -10.57 9.06 -10.67
C GLN A 103 -11.09 9.17 -12.11
N GLN A 104 -12.23 9.82 -12.31
CA GLN A 104 -12.81 10.04 -13.63
C GLN A 104 -11.96 11.00 -14.49
N ARG A 105 -11.40 12.05 -13.87
CA ARG A 105 -10.65 13.10 -14.57
C ARG A 105 -9.22 12.71 -14.93
N PHE A 106 -8.52 12.02 -14.04
CA PHE A 106 -7.08 11.81 -14.11
C PHE A 106 -6.67 10.33 -14.11
N GLY A 107 -7.57 9.43 -13.72
CA GLY A 107 -7.18 8.06 -13.41
C GLY A 107 -6.51 7.33 -14.56
N SER A 108 -7.12 7.37 -15.75
CA SER A 108 -6.56 6.75 -16.95
C SER A 108 -5.44 7.58 -17.60
N SER A 109 -5.60 8.91 -17.65
CA SER A 109 -4.68 9.80 -18.37
C SER A 109 -3.32 9.93 -17.69
N LEU A 110 -3.30 9.83 -16.36
CA LEU A 110 -2.08 9.92 -15.57
C LEU A 110 -1.71 8.58 -14.92
N ASN A 111 -2.45 7.49 -15.11
CA ASN A 111 -2.18 6.22 -14.40
C ASN A 111 -2.20 6.43 -12.87
N GLU A 112 -3.16 7.22 -12.42
CA GLU A 112 -3.40 7.55 -11.01
C GLU A 112 -4.62 6.78 -10.52
N THR A 113 -4.64 6.42 -9.25
CA THR A 113 -5.77 5.76 -8.61
C THR A 113 -6.17 6.57 -7.39
N TYR A 114 -7.43 6.93 -7.31
CA TYR A 114 -7.99 7.71 -6.21
C TYR A 114 -8.96 6.83 -5.43
N LEU A 115 -8.60 6.58 -4.17
CA LEU A 115 -9.37 5.80 -3.23
C LEU A 115 -9.85 6.71 -2.11
N HIS A 116 -10.88 6.27 -1.39
CA HIS A 116 -11.42 6.98 -0.26
C HIS A 116 -11.29 6.13 1.02
N TRP A 117 -10.90 6.81 2.09
CA TRP A 117 -11.01 6.28 3.44
C TRP A 117 -11.33 7.41 4.41
N PRO A 118 -12.43 7.30 5.20
CA PRO A 118 -12.88 8.40 6.03
C PRO A 118 -11.84 8.71 7.11
N ASP A 119 -11.68 9.99 7.44
CA ASP A 119 -10.95 10.32 8.66
C ASP A 119 -11.72 9.81 9.87
N ARG A 120 -11.04 9.10 10.76
CA ARG A 120 -11.60 8.64 12.02
C ARG A 120 -10.60 8.95 13.12
N PRO A 121 -10.42 10.24 13.45
CA PRO A 121 -9.46 10.63 14.47
C PRO A 121 -9.93 10.03 15.81
N ASP A 122 -9.11 9.15 16.38
CA ASP A 122 -9.29 8.70 17.76
C ASP A 122 -8.80 9.82 18.68
N PRO A 123 -9.64 10.37 19.59
CA PRO A 123 -9.21 11.41 20.52
C PRO A 123 -7.99 11.01 21.37
N LYS A 124 -7.78 9.70 21.59
CA LYS A 124 -6.64 9.17 22.35
C LYS A 124 -5.43 8.86 21.47
N LYS A 125 -5.63 8.76 20.15
CA LYS A 125 -4.57 8.47 19.16
C LYS A 125 -4.77 9.42 17.98
N PRO A 126 -4.47 10.72 18.18
CA PRO A 126 -4.60 11.69 17.11
C PRO A 126 -3.69 11.28 15.96
N GLY A 127 -4.25 11.20 14.76
CA GLY A 127 -3.55 10.77 13.58
C GLY A 127 -4.50 10.44 12.45
N ASP A 128 -4.03 10.66 11.23
CA ASP A 128 -4.76 10.33 10.02
C ASP A 128 -4.77 8.80 9.83
N THR A 129 -5.90 8.14 10.03
CA THR A 129 -6.01 6.69 9.85
C THR A 129 -5.80 6.24 8.40
N ARG A 130 -5.94 7.15 7.42
CA ARG A 130 -5.66 6.89 6.00
C ARG A 130 -4.20 6.51 5.80
N VAL A 131 -3.29 7.12 6.57
CA VAL A 131 -1.85 6.83 6.53
C VAL A 131 -1.58 5.34 6.81
N ALA A 132 -2.29 4.76 7.77
CA ALA A 132 -2.16 3.34 8.08
C ALA A 132 -2.84 2.44 7.04
N MET A 133 -3.97 2.88 6.49
CA MET A 133 -4.79 2.07 5.58
C MET A 133 -4.34 2.13 4.12
N ALA A 134 -3.62 3.17 3.72
CA ALA A 134 -3.29 3.41 2.32
C ALA A 134 -2.53 2.25 1.65
N PRO A 135 -1.52 1.61 2.27
CA PRO A 135 -0.86 0.45 1.66
C PRO A 135 -1.82 -0.71 1.39
N TRP A 136 -2.73 -0.98 2.32
CA TRP A 136 -3.69 -2.07 2.19
C TRP A 136 -4.72 -1.79 1.09
N LEU A 137 -5.26 -0.57 1.06
CA LEU A 137 -6.21 -0.14 0.03
C LEU A 137 -5.58 -0.14 -1.36
N ALA A 138 -4.33 0.31 -1.48
CA ALA A 138 -3.58 0.27 -2.73
C ALA A 138 -3.37 -1.16 -3.23
N HIS A 139 -2.99 -2.08 -2.33
CA HIS A 139 -2.86 -3.49 -2.69
C HIS A 139 -4.19 -4.09 -3.13
N ASN A 140 -5.29 -3.79 -2.43
CA ASN A 140 -6.62 -4.28 -2.81
C ASN A 140 -7.05 -3.76 -4.21
N ALA A 141 -6.69 -2.53 -4.56
CA ALA A 141 -7.02 -1.94 -5.86
C ALA A 141 -6.15 -2.49 -7.01
N LEU A 142 -4.86 -2.75 -6.76
CA LEU A 142 -3.89 -3.12 -7.82
C LEU A 142 -3.58 -4.61 -7.87
N GLY A 143 -3.88 -5.38 -6.83
CA GLY A 143 -3.51 -6.79 -6.68
C GLY A 143 -2.00 -7.03 -6.73
N GLU A 144 -1.59 -8.10 -7.40
CA GLU A 144 -0.18 -8.48 -7.58
C GLU A 144 0.47 -7.83 -8.83
N SER A 145 -0.14 -6.79 -9.40
CA SER A 145 0.33 -6.17 -10.64
C SER A 145 1.59 -5.31 -10.49
N TYR A 146 2.11 -5.15 -9.27
CA TYR A 146 3.33 -4.40 -8.97
C TYR A 146 4.32 -5.26 -8.18
N LYS A 147 5.59 -4.84 -8.14
CA LYS A 147 6.67 -5.55 -7.46
C LYS A 147 7.10 -4.82 -6.19
N TRP A 148 7.11 -3.49 -6.24
CA TRP A 148 7.52 -2.63 -5.13
C TRP A 148 6.49 -1.54 -4.91
N PHE A 149 6.28 -1.17 -3.65
CA PHE A 149 5.51 0.01 -3.30
C PHE A 149 6.38 0.95 -2.47
N LEU A 150 6.31 2.25 -2.76
CA LEU A 150 6.83 3.29 -1.89
C LEU A 150 5.65 3.98 -1.21
N TYR A 151 5.67 3.99 0.11
CA TYR A 151 4.69 4.70 0.91
C TYR A 151 5.30 5.94 1.57
N GLY A 152 4.57 7.05 1.54
CA GLY A 152 4.98 8.29 2.21
C GLY A 152 3.82 9.27 2.36
N ASP A 153 3.97 10.18 3.31
CA ASP A 153 3.03 11.30 3.50
C ASP A 153 3.13 12.28 2.32
N ASP A 154 2.09 13.07 2.05
CA ASP A 154 2.00 14.03 0.94
C ASP A 154 3.12 15.10 0.92
N GLY A 155 3.65 15.46 2.09
CA GLY A 155 4.81 16.35 2.26
C GLY A 155 6.16 15.64 2.26
N THR A 156 6.16 14.30 2.24
CA THR A 156 7.39 13.53 2.16
C THR A 156 7.88 13.51 0.71
N VAL A 157 8.74 14.48 0.38
CA VAL A 157 9.62 14.44 -0.78
C VAL A 157 10.91 13.78 -0.34
N ARG A 158 11.16 12.55 -0.77
CA ARG A 158 12.50 11.97 -0.69
C ARG A 158 12.89 11.35 -2.02
N TYR A 159 13.32 12.22 -2.94
CA TYR A 159 14.28 11.84 -3.96
C TYR A 159 15.24 12.99 -4.21
N ARG A 160 16.41 12.94 -3.56
CA ARG A 160 17.63 13.46 -4.15
C ARG A 160 17.97 12.48 -5.28
N LEU A 161 17.40 12.69 -6.47
CA LEU A 161 17.50 11.79 -7.64
C LEU A 161 18.97 11.47 -8.03
N ALA A 162 19.94 12.28 -7.62
CA ALA A 162 21.36 12.03 -7.80
C ALA A 162 21.91 10.88 -6.91
N GLU A 163 21.40 10.69 -5.69
CA GLU A 163 21.86 9.60 -4.79
C GLU A 163 21.10 8.30 -5.01
N GLY A 164 19.82 8.40 -5.42
CA GLY A 164 19.03 7.24 -5.81
C GLY A 164 19.62 6.51 -7.01
N GLN A 165 20.15 7.25 -8.00
CA GLN A 165 20.87 6.67 -9.14
C GLN A 165 22.17 5.98 -8.71
N ALA A 166 22.90 6.49 -7.71
CA ALA A 166 24.12 5.85 -7.22
C ALA A 166 23.83 4.56 -6.46
N LEU A 167 22.80 4.54 -5.60
CA LEU A 167 22.33 3.32 -4.93
C LEU A 167 21.74 2.30 -5.92
N TRP A 168 21.03 2.77 -6.95
CA TRP A 168 20.50 1.92 -8.02
C TRP A 168 21.57 1.36 -8.95
N ALA A 169 22.52 2.18 -9.36
CA ALA A 169 23.62 1.78 -10.24
C ALA A 169 24.56 0.80 -9.54
N ASN A 170 24.86 1.01 -8.26
CA ASN A 170 25.69 0.08 -7.48
C ASN A 170 24.99 -1.26 -7.25
N HIS A 171 23.69 -1.30 -7.00
CA HIS A 171 22.98 -2.57 -6.81
C HIS A 171 22.78 -3.37 -8.10
N MET A 172 22.74 -2.71 -9.26
CA MET A 172 22.62 -3.35 -10.58
C MET A 172 23.98 -3.62 -11.27
N GLY A 173 25.05 -2.94 -10.86
CA GLY A 173 26.39 -3.05 -11.46
C GLY A 173 27.28 -4.17 -10.93
N GLU A 174 27.07 -4.65 -9.70
CA GLU A 174 27.96 -5.64 -9.07
C GLU A 174 27.83 -7.08 -9.61
N ARG A 175 26.86 -7.38 -10.49
CA ARG A 175 26.70 -8.75 -11.04
C ARG A 175 27.40 -8.98 -12.39
N ASN A 176 27.95 -7.96 -13.03
CA ASN A 176 28.58 -8.10 -14.35
C ASN A 176 30.12 -8.17 -14.33
N ILE A 177 30.75 -8.12 -13.15
CA ILE A 177 32.23 -8.14 -13.02
C ILE A 177 32.76 -9.51 -12.59
N ALA A 178 31.89 -10.50 -12.33
CA ALA A 178 32.32 -11.85 -11.92
C ALA A 178 32.45 -12.87 -13.08
N ASN A 179 32.19 -12.46 -14.32
CA ASN A 179 32.26 -13.33 -15.51
C ASN A 179 33.02 -12.68 -16.69
N ALA A 180 33.92 -11.73 -16.41
CA ALA A 180 34.87 -11.20 -17.38
C ALA A 180 36.29 -11.62 -17.01
#